data_AF-A0A3M1UAX4-F1
#
_entry.id   AF-A0A3M1UAX4-F1
#
_cell.length_a   1.000
_cell.length_b   1.000
_cell.length_c   1.000
_cell.angle_alpha   90.00
_cell.angle_beta   90.00
_cell.angle_gamma   90.00
#
_symmetry.space_group_name_H-M   'P 1'
#
loop_
_entity.id
_entity.type
_entity.pdbx_description
1 polymer ?
#
loop_
_entity_poly.entity_id
_entity_poly.type
_entity_poly.pdbx_seq_one_letter_code
_entity_poly.pdbx_strand_id
1 'polypeptide(L)'
;GYLYIGLGDGGTFQDALNNAQNPNSYLGKILRIDVNVPDNDPVGFRIPPDNPFLDGDPISALGEIWAFGLQDPWGFSFDSPTAGGTGAMLLPDRGWSSWEEVNYEPLGRGGRNYGWSVRESLHPFRTDRQPAYTPLTDPIFEYPHSEGLNITGGHVYRGTMLGCDYFGRYFFGDETGKLFSVALSIDPETGEATASDFVDHTGDVGTLGTVKAIEEDANGELYIVDYSGIVRRLLPENAVWATNVTAVDGGIISGGLRELLCLDGLKVRTFSSFTSEIDQANLTTLEFDLQTDIQKLTHVDVSVTASINQPVGGQLRVFFKNVNTGQWERVATFNTTTAEQTFTVLHVPVANYLSSNGRMQMQVRSIVNLPITEATFFTTINQVRVTPG
;
A
#
# COMPACT_ATOMS: atom_id res chain seq x y z
N GLY A 1 -13.98 14.05 -0.99
CA GLY A 1 -13.75 13.11 -2.09
C GLY A 1 -15.03 12.96 -2.89
N TYR A 2 -14.98 12.28 -4.03
CA TYR A 2 -16.13 12.00 -4.89
C TYR A 2 -16.49 10.51 -4.84
N LEU A 3 -17.71 10.17 -5.24
CA LEU A 3 -18.12 8.78 -5.44
C LEU A 3 -17.85 8.37 -6.89
N TYR A 4 -17.17 7.24 -7.06
CA TYR A 4 -16.92 6.63 -8.36
C TYR A 4 -17.78 5.36 -8.52
N ILE A 5 -18.36 5.16 -9.70
CA ILE A 5 -19.31 4.08 -9.97
C ILE A 5 -18.91 3.39 -11.27
N GLY A 6 -18.54 2.12 -11.18
CA GLY A 6 -18.31 1.28 -12.35
C GLY A 6 -19.60 0.66 -12.85
N LEU A 7 -19.91 0.85 -14.13
CA LEU A 7 -21.05 0.22 -14.79
C LEU A 7 -20.55 -0.50 -16.04
N GLY A 8 -20.76 -1.81 -16.12
CA GLY A 8 -20.48 -2.59 -17.32
C GLY A 8 -21.38 -2.20 -18.49
N ASP A 9 -21.12 -2.76 -19.67
CA ASP A 9 -21.79 -2.43 -20.94
C ASP A 9 -23.29 -2.85 -21.01
N GLY A 10 -23.77 -3.55 -19.97
CA GLY A 10 -25.13 -4.07 -19.84
C GLY A 10 -25.30 -5.52 -20.27
N GLY A 11 -24.22 -6.23 -20.61
CA GLY A 11 -24.22 -7.67 -20.89
C GLY A 11 -24.88 -8.05 -22.22
N THR A 12 -25.04 -7.09 -23.13
CA THR A 12 -25.51 -7.41 -24.48
C THR A 12 -24.41 -8.13 -25.25
N PHE A 13 -24.75 -9.12 -26.07
CA PHE A 13 -23.76 -9.92 -26.79
C PHE A 13 -22.77 -9.04 -27.57
N GLN A 14 -21.50 -9.05 -27.15
CA GLN A 14 -20.44 -8.22 -27.73
C GLN A 14 -20.78 -6.72 -27.79
N ASP A 15 -21.42 -6.20 -26.75
CA ASP A 15 -21.91 -4.83 -26.68
C ASP A 15 -22.75 -4.45 -27.92
N ALA A 16 -23.74 -5.25 -28.31
CA ALA A 16 -24.52 -5.05 -29.53
C ALA A 16 -25.11 -3.63 -29.66
N LEU A 17 -25.40 -2.99 -28.51
CA LEU A 17 -25.94 -1.63 -28.42
C LEU A 17 -24.86 -0.52 -28.44
N ASN A 18 -23.58 -0.90 -28.49
CA ASN A 18 -22.43 0.01 -28.47
C ASN A 18 -22.45 0.96 -27.27
N ASN A 19 -22.90 0.47 -26.12
CA ASN A 19 -23.07 1.25 -24.89
C ASN A 19 -21.73 1.81 -24.41
N ALA A 20 -20.66 1.00 -24.45
CA ALA A 20 -19.36 1.37 -23.93
C ALA A 20 -18.74 2.58 -24.66
N GLN A 21 -19.07 2.76 -25.95
CA GLN A 21 -18.64 3.90 -26.77
C GLN A 21 -19.75 4.95 -26.99
N ASN A 22 -20.96 4.75 -26.46
CA ASN A 22 -22.05 5.73 -26.60
C ASN A 22 -21.96 6.82 -25.51
N PRO A 23 -21.79 8.11 -25.85
CA PRO A 23 -21.68 9.20 -24.88
C PRO A 23 -23.00 9.56 -24.18
N ASN A 24 -24.13 9.03 -24.68
CA ASN A 24 -25.46 9.21 -24.10
C ASN A 24 -25.91 8.01 -23.25
N SER A 25 -24.97 7.14 -22.85
CA SER A 25 -25.23 5.97 -22.00
C SER A 25 -24.31 5.97 -20.79
N TYR A 26 -24.86 5.60 -19.63
CA TYR A 26 -24.08 5.38 -18.41
C TYR A 26 -23.39 4.01 -18.38
N LEU A 27 -23.71 3.11 -19.31
CA LEU A 27 -23.17 1.75 -19.37
C LEU A 27 -21.80 1.70 -20.06
N GLY A 28 -20.93 0.81 -19.58
CA GLY A 28 -19.53 0.66 -20.00
C GLY A 28 -18.68 1.88 -19.65
N LYS A 29 -18.86 2.41 -18.44
CA LYS A 29 -18.28 3.67 -17.93
C LYS A 29 -17.77 3.53 -16.49
N ILE A 30 -16.83 4.40 -16.15
CA ILE A 30 -16.73 4.91 -14.77
C ILE A 30 -17.49 6.23 -14.73
N LEU A 31 -18.36 6.40 -13.73
CA LEU A 31 -19.00 7.66 -13.39
C LEU A 31 -18.33 8.29 -12.17
N ARG A 32 -18.37 9.62 -12.05
CA ARG A 32 -17.90 10.38 -10.89
C ARG A 32 -18.91 11.45 -10.51
N ILE A 33 -19.41 11.37 -9.27
CA ILE A 33 -20.41 12.30 -8.73
C ILE A 33 -20.01 12.85 -7.35
N ASP A 34 -20.50 14.04 -7.03
CA ASP A 34 -20.37 14.65 -5.71
C ASP A 34 -21.62 14.37 -4.87
N VAL A 35 -21.47 13.48 -3.89
CA VAL A 35 -22.54 13.11 -2.94
C VAL A 35 -22.58 14.03 -1.72
N ASN A 36 -21.68 15.01 -1.61
CA ASN A 36 -21.62 15.95 -0.49
C ASN A 36 -22.67 17.07 -0.66
N VAL A 37 -23.94 16.67 -0.71
CA VAL A 37 -25.11 17.55 -0.76
C VAL A 37 -25.92 17.39 0.53
N PRO A 38 -26.75 18.38 0.90
CA PRO A 38 -27.67 18.22 2.03
C PRO A 38 -28.62 17.02 1.86
N ASP A 39 -29.01 16.35 2.96
CA ASP A 39 -29.93 15.19 2.91
C ASP A 39 -31.27 15.49 2.23
N ASN A 40 -31.70 16.75 2.20
CA ASN A 40 -32.94 17.19 1.57
C ASN A 40 -32.75 17.69 0.13
N ASP A 41 -31.58 17.44 -0.47
CA ASP A 41 -31.31 17.76 -1.84
C ASP A 41 -32.22 16.96 -2.79
N PRO A 42 -32.89 17.59 -3.77
CA PRO A 42 -33.86 16.90 -4.62
C PRO A 42 -33.25 15.88 -5.59
N VAL A 43 -31.94 15.97 -5.86
CA VAL A 43 -31.21 15.06 -6.75
C VAL A 43 -30.37 14.07 -5.96
N GLY A 44 -29.84 14.49 -4.80
CA GLY A 44 -28.99 13.67 -3.94
C GLY A 44 -27.52 13.66 -4.34
N PHE A 45 -27.15 14.38 -5.42
CA PHE A 45 -25.76 14.60 -5.82
C PHE A 45 -25.60 15.86 -6.71
N ARG A 46 -24.35 16.21 -7.02
CA ARG A 46 -23.95 17.17 -8.06
C ARG A 46 -22.92 16.55 -8.99
N ILE A 47 -22.82 17.10 -10.19
CA ILE A 47 -21.74 16.76 -11.11
C ILE A 47 -20.51 17.60 -10.73
N PRO A 48 -19.35 17.00 -10.42
CA PRO A 48 -18.14 17.74 -10.13
C PRO A 48 -17.78 18.68 -11.29
N PRO A 49 -17.41 19.95 -11.02
CA PRO A 49 -17.14 20.94 -12.07
C PRO A 49 -15.89 20.62 -12.90
N ASP A 50 -15.04 19.72 -12.42
CA ASP A 50 -13.84 19.21 -13.07
C ASP A 50 -14.08 17.85 -13.76
N ASN A 51 -15.34 17.42 -13.96
CA ASN A 51 -15.61 16.23 -14.77
C ASN A 51 -15.20 16.48 -16.25
N PRO A 52 -14.61 15.47 -16.92
CA PRO A 52 -13.79 15.68 -18.11
C PRO A 52 -14.59 16.01 -19.38
N PHE A 53 -15.91 15.80 -19.40
CA PHE A 53 -16.74 15.96 -20.61
C PHE A 53 -17.74 17.12 -20.53
N LEU A 54 -17.65 17.98 -19.51
CA LEU A 54 -18.60 19.08 -19.32
C LEU A 54 -18.55 20.13 -20.43
N ASP A 55 -17.37 20.37 -20.99
CA ASP A 55 -17.14 21.38 -22.03
C ASP A 55 -17.32 20.82 -23.45
N GLY A 56 -17.62 19.53 -23.59
CA GLY A 56 -17.84 18.86 -24.87
C GLY A 56 -16.57 18.51 -25.66
N ASP A 57 -15.39 18.63 -25.05
CA ASP A 57 -14.09 18.21 -25.58
C ASP A 57 -13.55 17.06 -24.69
N PRO A 58 -13.14 15.90 -25.22
CA PRO A 58 -13.06 15.51 -26.64
C PRO A 58 -14.41 15.20 -27.29
N ILE A 59 -15.48 15.07 -26.51
CA ILE A 59 -16.83 14.77 -26.99
C ILE A 59 -17.89 15.31 -26.02
N SER A 60 -19.08 15.66 -26.54
CA SER A 60 -20.26 15.92 -25.72
C SER A 60 -20.80 14.62 -25.14
N ALA A 61 -20.75 14.47 -23.82
CA ALA A 61 -21.22 13.30 -23.10
C ALA A 61 -22.02 13.66 -21.85
N LEU A 62 -22.67 12.66 -21.23
CA LEU A 62 -23.33 12.84 -19.93
C LEU A 62 -22.30 13.28 -18.89
N GLY A 63 -22.64 14.32 -18.13
CA GLY A 63 -21.68 15.03 -17.28
C GLY A 63 -21.15 14.18 -16.12
N GLU A 64 -21.84 13.12 -15.72
CA GLU A 64 -21.42 12.14 -14.71
C GLU A 64 -20.26 11.26 -15.19
N ILE A 65 -20.04 11.13 -16.50
CA ILE A 65 -19.07 10.21 -17.05
C ILE A 65 -17.65 10.70 -16.73
N TRP A 66 -16.84 9.79 -16.20
CA TRP A 66 -15.43 10.01 -15.89
C TRP A 66 -14.51 9.28 -16.88
N ALA A 67 -14.85 8.05 -17.26
CA ALA A 67 -14.13 7.27 -18.27
C ALA A 67 -15.08 6.41 -19.14
N PHE A 68 -14.62 6.08 -20.34
CA PHE A 68 -15.30 5.34 -21.40
C PHE A 68 -14.69 3.96 -21.67
N GLY A 69 -15.47 3.13 -22.35
CA GLY A 69 -14.93 1.99 -23.08
C GLY A 69 -14.56 0.80 -22.21
N LEU A 70 -15.43 0.45 -21.27
CA LEU A 70 -15.27 -0.68 -20.35
C LEU A 70 -16.35 -1.74 -20.60
N GLN A 71 -16.03 -3.01 -20.37
CA GLN A 71 -16.93 -4.15 -20.51
C GLN A 71 -17.64 -4.50 -19.19
N ASP A 72 -16.88 -4.87 -18.17
CA ASP A 72 -17.30 -5.16 -16.80
C ASP A 72 -16.16 -4.76 -15.84
N PRO A 73 -16.13 -3.48 -15.40
CA PRO A 73 -15.08 -2.92 -14.53
C PRO A 73 -15.21 -3.42 -13.07
N TRP A 74 -15.17 -4.74 -12.89
CA TRP A 74 -15.47 -5.41 -11.63
C TRP A 74 -14.30 -5.37 -10.64
N GLY A 75 -14.55 -4.85 -9.44
CA GLY A 75 -13.56 -4.90 -8.35
C GLY A 75 -12.43 -3.87 -8.49
N PHE A 76 -12.68 -2.74 -9.14
CA PHE A 76 -11.75 -1.61 -9.14
C PHE A 76 -11.51 -1.05 -7.74
N SER A 77 -10.33 -0.49 -7.53
CA SER A 77 -9.90 0.05 -6.24
C SER A 77 -9.08 1.33 -6.40
N PHE A 78 -8.85 2.02 -5.29
CA PHE A 78 -7.96 3.18 -5.24
C PHE A 78 -6.70 2.83 -4.45
N ASP A 79 -5.55 3.22 -5.00
CA ASP A 79 -4.28 3.16 -4.30
C ASP A 79 -4.20 4.25 -3.23
N SER A 80 -4.63 3.95 -1.99
CA SER A 80 -4.92 4.94 -0.96
C SER A 80 -3.73 5.86 -0.58
N PRO A 81 -3.84 7.19 -0.75
CA PRO A 81 -2.80 8.14 -0.34
C PRO A 81 -2.49 8.12 1.16
N THR A 82 -3.48 7.83 2.01
CA THR A 82 -3.28 7.76 3.46
C THR A 82 -2.43 6.55 3.86
N ALA A 83 -2.35 5.53 3.01
CA ALA A 83 -1.49 4.36 3.17
C ALA A 83 -0.18 4.48 2.36
N GLY A 84 0.17 5.68 1.87
CA GLY A 84 1.37 5.92 1.06
C GLY A 84 1.20 5.58 -0.43
N GLY A 85 -0.04 5.44 -0.89
CA GLY A 85 -0.39 5.25 -2.30
C GLY A 85 -0.44 6.53 -3.12
N THR A 86 -0.65 6.36 -4.42
CA THR A 86 -0.68 7.43 -5.43
C THR A 86 -2.03 8.14 -5.54
N GLY A 87 -3.11 7.55 -5.02
CA GLY A 87 -4.49 7.97 -5.23
C GLY A 87 -5.08 7.54 -6.57
N ALA A 88 -4.32 6.81 -7.39
CA ALA A 88 -4.79 6.32 -8.67
C ALA A 88 -5.84 5.22 -8.53
N MET A 89 -6.66 5.07 -9.57
CA MET A 89 -7.60 3.96 -9.70
C MET A 89 -6.93 2.80 -10.42
N LEU A 90 -6.99 1.61 -9.83
CA LEU A 90 -6.69 0.35 -10.50
C LEU A 90 -8.00 -0.24 -10.98
N LEU A 91 -8.11 -0.41 -12.29
CA LEU A 91 -9.36 -0.66 -12.98
C LEU A 91 -9.26 -1.97 -13.78
N PRO A 92 -9.46 -3.13 -13.15
CA PRO A 92 -9.66 -4.38 -13.85
C PRO A 92 -10.90 -4.27 -14.75
N ASP A 93 -10.85 -4.83 -15.95
CA ASP A 93 -11.99 -4.95 -16.86
C ASP A 93 -12.06 -6.38 -17.38
N ARG A 94 -13.18 -7.07 -17.15
CA ARG A 94 -13.28 -8.48 -17.54
C ARG A 94 -13.37 -8.61 -19.05
N GLY A 95 -12.68 -9.61 -19.56
CA GLY A 95 -12.68 -9.96 -20.98
C GLY A 95 -14.03 -10.49 -21.45
N TRP A 96 -14.25 -10.46 -22.76
CA TRP A 96 -15.40 -11.14 -23.35
C TRP A 96 -15.04 -12.57 -23.75
N SER A 97 -13.95 -12.72 -24.51
CA SER A 97 -13.62 -13.98 -25.18
C SER A 97 -12.18 -14.43 -25.04
N SER A 98 -11.22 -13.53 -24.83
CA SER A 98 -9.82 -13.90 -25.00
C SER A 98 -8.85 -13.25 -24.03
N TRP A 99 -9.14 -12.06 -23.51
CA TRP A 99 -8.18 -11.28 -22.72
C TRP A 99 -8.83 -10.62 -21.53
N GLU A 100 -8.21 -10.80 -20.37
CA GLU A 100 -8.48 -10.03 -19.16
C GLU A 100 -7.47 -8.88 -19.07
N GLU A 101 -7.88 -7.75 -18.49
CA GLU A 101 -7.00 -6.59 -18.40
C GLU A 101 -7.04 -5.85 -17.06
N VAL A 102 -5.98 -5.08 -16.81
CA VAL A 102 -5.89 -4.11 -15.73
C VAL A 102 -5.54 -2.76 -16.34
N ASN A 103 -6.46 -1.83 -16.21
CA ASN A 103 -6.27 -0.43 -16.54
C ASN A 103 -5.75 0.36 -15.31
N TYR A 104 -5.10 1.48 -15.56
CA TYR A 104 -4.63 2.40 -14.52
C TYR A 104 -5.05 3.82 -14.85
N GLU A 105 -5.59 4.51 -13.86
CA GLU A 105 -6.00 5.90 -13.99
C GLU A 105 -5.34 6.77 -12.92
N PRO A 106 -4.39 7.65 -13.32
CA PRO A 106 -3.75 8.56 -12.40
C PRO A 106 -4.77 9.43 -11.67
N LEU A 107 -4.47 9.78 -10.42
CA LEU A 107 -5.33 10.59 -9.56
C LEU A 107 -5.80 11.86 -10.30
N GLY A 108 -7.11 12.01 -10.42
CA GLY A 108 -7.74 13.22 -10.95
C GLY A 108 -7.57 13.44 -12.45
N ARG A 109 -7.10 12.44 -13.22
CA ARG A 109 -6.89 12.62 -14.66
C ARG A 109 -8.18 12.48 -15.48
N GLY A 110 -8.89 11.36 -15.34
CA GLY A 110 -10.15 11.10 -16.05
C GLY A 110 -10.06 11.25 -17.57
N GLY A 111 -11.22 11.25 -18.25
CA GLY A 111 -11.32 11.54 -19.67
C GLY A 111 -10.77 10.44 -20.58
N ARG A 112 -10.56 9.23 -20.03
CA ARG A 112 -9.96 8.10 -20.74
C ARG A 112 -11.00 7.25 -21.45
N ASN A 113 -10.59 6.65 -22.58
CA ASN A 113 -11.36 5.66 -23.31
C ASN A 113 -10.53 4.37 -23.41
N TYR A 114 -10.91 3.32 -22.68
CA TYR A 114 -10.15 2.06 -22.63
C TYR A 114 -10.38 1.15 -23.85
N GLY A 115 -11.42 1.46 -24.63
CA GLY A 115 -11.59 0.97 -26.00
C GLY A 115 -12.54 -0.21 -26.16
N TRP A 116 -13.11 -0.78 -25.11
CA TRP A 116 -14.21 -1.72 -25.28
C TRP A 116 -15.40 -1.00 -25.96
N SER A 117 -16.02 -1.52 -27.02
CA SER A 117 -15.85 -2.82 -27.64
C SER A 117 -15.11 -2.79 -29.00
N VAL A 118 -14.47 -1.69 -29.37
CA VAL A 118 -13.66 -1.62 -30.60
C VAL A 118 -12.40 -2.49 -30.51
N ARG A 119 -11.90 -2.71 -29.29
CA ARG A 119 -10.83 -3.65 -28.93
C ARG A 119 -11.17 -4.41 -27.66
N GLU A 120 -10.52 -5.55 -27.48
CA GLU A 120 -10.49 -6.34 -26.26
C GLU A 120 -9.02 -6.33 -25.81
N SER A 121 -8.72 -5.56 -24.77
CA SER A 121 -7.35 -5.24 -24.40
C SER A 121 -6.53 -4.63 -25.52
N LEU A 122 -5.28 -5.05 -25.76
CA LEU A 122 -4.48 -4.54 -26.87
C LEU A 122 -4.87 -5.12 -28.24
N HIS A 123 -5.93 -5.92 -28.31
CA HIS A 123 -6.29 -6.70 -29.49
C HIS A 123 -7.53 -6.16 -30.21
N PRO A 124 -7.50 -6.04 -31.56
CA PRO A 124 -8.69 -5.65 -32.32
C PRO A 124 -9.87 -6.60 -32.08
N PHE A 125 -11.07 -6.05 -31.86
CA PHE A 125 -12.28 -6.83 -31.65
C PHE A 125 -13.38 -6.43 -32.65
N ARG A 126 -14.16 -5.38 -32.37
CA ARG A 126 -15.18 -4.86 -33.30
C ARG A 126 -14.62 -3.76 -34.19
N THR A 127 -13.80 -4.16 -35.16
CA THR A 127 -13.20 -3.23 -36.15
C THR A 127 -14.22 -2.58 -37.09
N ASP A 128 -15.48 -3.04 -37.08
CA ASP A 128 -16.64 -2.42 -37.74
C ASP A 128 -17.12 -1.14 -37.03
N ARG A 129 -16.69 -0.90 -35.78
CA ARG A 129 -17.10 0.23 -34.95
C ARG A 129 -16.03 1.30 -34.87
N GLN A 130 -16.46 2.52 -34.58
CA GLN A 130 -15.57 3.64 -34.29
C GLN A 130 -15.56 3.90 -32.78
N PRO A 131 -14.40 4.26 -32.21
CA PRO A 131 -14.36 4.70 -30.82
C PRO A 131 -15.09 6.04 -30.68
N ALA A 132 -15.63 6.30 -29.49
CA ALA A 132 -16.26 7.56 -29.12
C ALA A 132 -15.33 8.74 -29.41
N TYR A 133 -14.05 8.58 -29.04
CA TYR A 133 -12.96 9.50 -29.33
C TYR A 133 -11.62 8.77 -29.20
N THR A 134 -10.58 9.37 -29.76
CA THR A 134 -9.18 8.91 -29.68
C THR A 134 -8.33 9.97 -28.95
N PRO A 135 -7.15 9.60 -28.41
CA PRO A 135 -6.56 8.25 -28.38
C PRO A 135 -7.29 7.29 -27.42
N LEU A 136 -7.18 5.99 -27.69
CA LEU A 136 -7.52 4.96 -26.70
C LEU A 136 -6.42 4.89 -25.64
N THR A 137 -6.78 4.50 -24.43
CA THR A 137 -5.85 4.32 -23.31
C THR A 137 -5.55 2.85 -23.13
N ASP A 138 -4.27 2.47 -23.27
CA ASP A 138 -3.81 1.09 -23.12
C ASP A 138 -3.89 0.62 -21.67
N PRO A 139 -4.26 -0.65 -21.45
CA PRO A 139 -4.13 -1.27 -20.14
C PRO A 139 -2.66 -1.36 -19.74
N ILE A 140 -2.40 -1.33 -18.43
CA ILE A 140 -1.04 -1.51 -17.92
C ILE A 140 -0.63 -2.98 -17.89
N PHE A 141 -1.60 -3.90 -17.94
CA PHE A 141 -1.38 -5.33 -17.95
C PHE A 141 -2.56 -6.06 -18.62
N GLU A 142 -2.27 -7.12 -19.38
CA GLU A 142 -3.26 -8.02 -19.98
C GLU A 142 -2.80 -9.47 -19.81
N TYR A 143 -3.74 -10.41 -19.73
CA TYR A 143 -3.42 -11.85 -19.76
C TYR A 143 -4.48 -12.65 -20.53
N PRO A 144 -4.08 -13.73 -21.23
CA PRO A 144 -5.00 -14.50 -22.05
C PRO A 144 -5.88 -15.43 -21.22
N HIS A 145 -7.00 -15.86 -21.79
CA HIS A 145 -7.92 -16.82 -21.15
C HIS A 145 -7.31 -18.22 -20.88
N SER A 146 -6.10 -18.49 -21.40
CA SER A 146 -5.33 -19.68 -21.03
C SER A 146 -4.69 -19.58 -19.64
N GLU A 147 -4.55 -18.37 -19.10
CA GLU A 147 -3.97 -18.10 -17.77
C GLU A 147 -5.02 -17.89 -16.69
N GLY A 148 -6.14 -17.24 -16.98
CA GLY A 148 -7.30 -17.11 -16.09
C GLY A 148 -8.57 -16.92 -16.92
N LEU A 149 -9.75 -16.74 -16.35
CA LEU A 149 -10.99 -16.63 -17.13
C LEU A 149 -11.84 -15.41 -16.81
N ASN A 150 -11.73 -14.86 -15.60
CA ASN A 150 -12.53 -13.72 -15.16
C ASN A 150 -11.76 -13.02 -14.03
N ILE A 151 -11.13 -11.89 -14.33
CA ILE A 151 -10.47 -11.08 -13.32
C ILE A 151 -11.50 -10.61 -12.29
N THR A 152 -11.14 -10.63 -11.02
CA THR A 152 -12.02 -10.22 -9.91
C THR A 152 -11.59 -8.91 -9.26
N GLY A 153 -10.52 -8.32 -9.79
CA GLY A 153 -9.88 -7.14 -9.23
C GLY A 153 -9.05 -7.43 -7.99
N GLY A 154 -8.70 -6.35 -7.30
CA GLY A 154 -7.96 -6.39 -6.06
C GLY A 154 -7.37 -5.04 -5.69
N HIS A 155 -6.24 -5.03 -5.00
CA HIS A 155 -5.70 -3.83 -4.36
C HIS A 155 -4.18 -3.74 -4.52
N VAL A 156 -3.68 -2.51 -4.56
CA VAL A 156 -2.24 -2.26 -4.40
C VAL A 156 -1.90 -2.53 -2.95
N TYR A 157 -0.98 -3.47 -2.70
CA TYR A 157 -0.66 -3.85 -1.33
C TYR A 157 0.02 -2.71 -0.60
N ARG A 158 -0.68 -2.16 0.40
CA ARG A 158 -0.17 -1.12 1.31
C ARG A 158 -0.01 -1.61 2.75
N GLY A 159 -0.29 -2.89 3.00
CA GLY A 159 0.02 -3.57 4.24
C GLY A 159 1.50 -3.85 4.39
N THR A 160 1.83 -4.52 5.49
CA THR A 160 3.22 -4.74 5.92
C THR A 160 3.55 -6.18 6.24
N MET A 161 2.54 -7.01 6.51
CA MET A 161 2.73 -8.40 6.89
C MET A 161 3.40 -9.26 5.83
N LEU A 162 3.11 -9.06 4.54
CA LEU A 162 3.72 -9.83 3.46
C LEU A 162 5.21 -9.47 3.29
N GLY A 163 5.64 -8.30 3.79
CA GLY A 163 6.99 -7.79 3.63
C GLY A 163 7.11 -6.79 2.48
N CYS A 164 8.19 -6.02 2.47
CA CYS A 164 8.34 -4.89 1.54
C CYS A 164 8.52 -5.28 0.09
N ASP A 165 8.89 -6.53 -0.21
CA ASP A 165 8.96 -7.01 -1.60
C ASP A 165 7.58 -7.01 -2.27
N TYR A 166 6.51 -7.00 -1.47
CA TYR A 166 5.14 -6.92 -1.94
C TYR A 166 4.52 -5.53 -1.88
N PHE A 167 5.11 -4.60 -1.11
CA PHE A 167 4.53 -3.27 -0.96
C PHE A 167 4.53 -2.51 -2.29
N GLY A 168 3.37 -1.97 -2.67
CA GLY A 168 3.19 -1.28 -3.95
C GLY A 168 2.94 -2.20 -5.14
N ARG A 169 2.94 -3.53 -4.96
CA ARG A 169 2.47 -4.47 -5.99
C ARG A 169 0.95 -4.47 -6.04
N TYR A 170 0.37 -4.54 -7.22
CA TYR A 170 -1.06 -4.75 -7.40
C TYR A 170 -1.37 -6.24 -7.35
N PHE A 171 -2.11 -6.69 -6.34
CA PHE A 171 -2.61 -8.05 -6.24
C PHE A 171 -4.02 -8.12 -6.80
N PHE A 172 -4.29 -9.13 -7.62
CA PHE A 172 -5.60 -9.37 -8.20
C PHE A 172 -5.90 -10.86 -8.30
N GLY A 173 -7.18 -11.19 -8.19
CA GLY A 173 -7.66 -12.57 -8.25
C GLY A 173 -8.34 -12.89 -9.56
N ASP A 174 -8.53 -14.17 -9.83
CA ASP A 174 -9.34 -14.67 -10.95
C ASP A 174 -10.35 -15.72 -10.44
N GLU A 175 -11.55 -15.76 -11.01
CA GLU A 175 -12.61 -16.70 -10.59
C GLU A 175 -12.20 -18.18 -10.72
N THR A 176 -11.14 -18.49 -11.48
CA THR A 176 -10.52 -19.83 -11.53
C THR A 176 -9.80 -20.25 -10.24
N GLY A 177 -9.72 -19.38 -9.24
CA GLY A 177 -9.05 -19.64 -7.97
C GLY A 177 -7.58 -19.25 -7.95
N LYS A 178 -7.17 -18.41 -8.90
CA LYS A 178 -5.80 -17.91 -9.00
C LYS A 178 -5.61 -16.59 -8.27
N LEU A 179 -4.38 -16.38 -7.82
CA LEU A 179 -3.90 -15.15 -7.21
C LEU A 179 -2.66 -14.69 -7.96
N PHE A 180 -2.70 -13.45 -8.46
CA PHE A 180 -1.62 -12.85 -9.22
C PHE A 180 -1.15 -11.56 -8.58
N SER A 181 0.07 -11.14 -8.91
CA SER A 181 0.51 -9.77 -8.66
C SER A 181 1.41 -9.22 -9.75
N VAL A 182 1.41 -7.90 -9.92
CA VAL A 182 2.35 -7.17 -10.78
C VAL A 182 3.01 -6.03 -10.00
N ALA A 183 4.28 -5.77 -10.29
CA ALA A 183 4.97 -4.58 -9.79
C ALA A 183 4.54 -3.35 -10.59
N LEU A 184 4.20 -2.27 -9.90
CA LEU A 184 3.88 -0.98 -10.50
C LEU A 184 5.10 -0.07 -10.46
N SER A 185 5.46 0.49 -11.61
CA SER A 185 6.41 1.61 -11.71
C SER A 185 5.63 2.86 -12.12
N ILE A 186 5.71 3.90 -11.32
CA ILE A 186 4.97 5.16 -11.52
C ILE A 186 5.94 6.21 -12.03
N ASP A 187 5.60 6.83 -13.16
CA ASP A 187 6.29 8.01 -13.65
C ASP A 187 5.94 9.21 -12.75
N PRO A 188 6.93 9.81 -12.06
CA PRO A 188 6.68 10.90 -11.12
C PRO A 188 6.24 12.21 -11.80
N GLU A 189 6.50 12.39 -13.11
CA GLU A 189 6.12 13.59 -13.85
C GLU A 189 4.68 13.49 -14.37
N THR A 190 4.30 12.32 -14.90
CA THR A 190 2.99 12.13 -15.57
C THR A 190 1.95 11.45 -14.69
N GLY A 191 2.40 10.77 -13.62
CA GLY A 191 1.60 9.91 -12.76
C GLY A 191 1.17 8.61 -13.42
N GLU A 192 1.62 8.30 -14.65
CA GLU A 192 1.28 7.05 -15.33
C GLU A 192 1.99 5.85 -14.70
N ALA A 193 1.34 4.69 -14.76
CA ALA A 193 1.93 3.44 -14.33
C ALA A 193 2.33 2.56 -15.51
N THR A 194 3.39 1.78 -15.33
CA THR A 194 3.65 0.56 -16.12
C THR A 194 3.66 -0.64 -15.17
N ALA A 195 3.10 -1.76 -15.61
CA ALA A 195 3.20 -3.02 -14.88
C ALA A 195 4.42 -3.83 -15.37
N SER A 196 5.03 -4.57 -14.46
CA SER A 196 6.12 -5.50 -14.76
C SER A 196 6.13 -6.62 -13.73
N ASP A 197 7.07 -7.57 -13.87
CA ASP A 197 7.32 -8.62 -12.89
C ASP A 197 6.02 -9.35 -12.48
N PHE A 198 5.29 -9.89 -13.45
CA PHE A 198 4.10 -10.68 -13.19
C PHE A 198 4.44 -11.95 -12.41
N VAL A 199 3.73 -12.20 -11.31
CA VAL A 199 3.93 -13.36 -10.45
C VAL A 199 2.61 -14.09 -10.22
N ASP A 200 2.63 -15.41 -10.42
CA ASP A 200 1.56 -16.33 -10.06
C ASP A 200 1.79 -16.90 -8.65
N HIS A 201 0.98 -16.42 -7.69
CA HIS A 201 1.02 -16.82 -6.28
C HIS A 201 0.11 -18.00 -5.98
N THR A 202 -0.55 -18.59 -6.98
CA THR A 202 -1.52 -19.68 -6.78
C THR A 202 -0.89 -20.89 -6.07
N GLY A 203 0.41 -21.13 -6.28
CA GLY A 203 1.16 -22.18 -5.58
C GLY A 203 1.58 -21.82 -4.16
N ASP A 204 1.67 -20.52 -3.84
CA ASP A 204 2.07 -20.00 -2.53
C ASP A 204 0.89 -19.99 -1.54
N VAL A 205 -0.33 -19.99 -2.08
CA VAL A 205 -1.57 -20.01 -1.31
C VAL A 205 -2.20 -21.40 -1.33
N GLY A 206 -2.86 -21.77 -0.23
CA GLY A 206 -3.74 -22.93 -0.25
C GLY A 206 -4.89 -22.75 -1.25
N THR A 207 -5.64 -23.81 -1.54
CA THR A 207 -6.78 -23.74 -2.48
C THR A 207 -7.81 -22.67 -2.08
N LEU A 208 -7.97 -21.65 -2.92
CA LEU A 208 -8.82 -20.48 -2.64
C LEU A 208 -10.31 -20.66 -2.96
N GLY A 209 -10.67 -21.60 -3.85
CA GLY A 209 -12.04 -21.72 -4.39
C GLY A 209 -12.30 -20.72 -5.51
N THR A 210 -13.56 -20.51 -5.91
CA THR A 210 -13.90 -19.48 -6.91
C THR A 210 -13.77 -18.11 -6.27
N VAL A 211 -12.66 -17.42 -6.51
CA VAL A 211 -12.39 -16.09 -5.93
C VAL A 211 -13.48 -15.13 -6.41
N LYS A 212 -13.99 -14.30 -5.50
CA LYS A 212 -15.00 -13.28 -5.75
C LYS A 212 -14.42 -11.88 -5.70
N ALA A 213 -13.54 -11.64 -4.73
CA ALA A 213 -12.91 -10.36 -4.49
C ALA A 213 -11.60 -10.56 -3.73
N ILE A 214 -10.69 -9.61 -3.93
CA ILE A 214 -9.60 -9.33 -3.00
C ILE A 214 -9.92 -7.97 -2.38
N GLU A 215 -9.87 -7.89 -1.07
CA GLU A 215 -10.18 -6.68 -0.30
C GLU A 215 -9.08 -6.36 0.70
N GLU A 216 -8.98 -5.11 1.13
CA GLU A 216 -8.03 -4.69 2.16
C GLU A 216 -8.72 -4.29 3.48
N ASP A 217 -8.04 -4.51 4.60
CA ASP A 217 -8.44 -3.89 5.87
C ASP A 217 -7.87 -2.48 6.04
N ALA A 218 -8.21 -1.82 7.16
CA ALA A 218 -7.74 -0.47 7.46
C ALA A 218 -6.21 -0.34 7.61
N ASN A 219 -5.48 -1.46 7.66
CA ASN A 219 -4.02 -1.50 7.71
C ASN A 219 -3.40 -1.87 6.35
N GLY A 220 -4.20 -1.98 5.27
CA GLY A 220 -3.75 -2.38 3.93
C GLY A 220 -3.47 -3.88 3.79
N GLU A 221 -3.90 -4.71 4.75
CA GLU A 221 -3.70 -6.16 4.68
C GLU A 221 -4.77 -6.82 3.82
N LEU A 222 -4.35 -7.75 2.96
CA LEU A 222 -5.23 -8.34 1.96
C LEU A 222 -6.03 -9.53 2.47
N TYR A 223 -7.27 -9.58 2.06
CA TYR A 223 -8.23 -10.63 2.29
C TYR A 223 -8.79 -11.12 0.97
N ILE A 224 -8.98 -12.43 0.86
CA ILE A 224 -9.55 -13.09 -0.31
C ILE A 224 -10.91 -13.63 0.10
N VAL A 225 -11.94 -13.26 -0.66
CA VAL A 225 -13.31 -13.73 -0.50
C VAL A 225 -13.63 -14.66 -1.66
N ASP A 226 -14.22 -15.82 -1.39
CA ASP A 226 -14.72 -16.73 -2.42
C ASP A 226 -16.26 -16.78 -2.47
N TYR A 227 -16.82 -17.32 -3.55
CA TYR A 227 -18.27 -17.48 -3.70
C TYR A 227 -18.93 -18.44 -2.70
N SER A 228 -18.14 -19.22 -1.94
CA SER A 228 -18.66 -20.05 -0.83
C SER A 228 -18.84 -19.24 0.46
N GLY A 229 -18.41 -17.98 0.48
CA GLY A 229 -18.50 -17.07 1.62
C GLY A 229 -17.33 -17.19 2.58
N ILE A 230 -16.24 -17.87 2.21
CA ILE A 230 -15.04 -17.96 3.04
C ILE A 230 -14.19 -16.70 2.81
N VAL A 231 -13.75 -16.10 3.91
CA VAL A 231 -12.82 -14.98 3.94
C VAL A 231 -11.48 -15.47 4.49
N ARG A 232 -10.40 -15.31 3.72
CA ARG A 232 -9.03 -15.70 4.10
C ARG A 232 -8.15 -14.47 4.14
N ARG A 233 -7.33 -14.29 5.17
CA ARG A 233 -6.28 -13.26 5.15
C ARG A 233 -5.02 -13.82 4.51
N LEU A 234 -4.36 -13.03 3.66
CA LEU A 234 -3.05 -13.37 3.11
C LEU A 234 -1.97 -13.09 4.18
N LEU A 235 -1.06 -14.05 4.37
CA LEU A 235 0.00 -14.02 5.37
C LEU A 235 1.30 -14.57 4.76
N PRO A 236 2.48 -14.11 5.20
CA PRO A 236 3.72 -14.78 4.81
C PRO A 236 3.81 -16.15 5.51
N GLU A 237 4.50 -17.10 4.88
CA GLU A 237 4.65 -18.48 5.37
C GLU A 237 5.27 -18.56 6.79
N ASN A 238 6.04 -17.54 7.21
CA ASN A 238 6.80 -17.53 8.47
C ASN A 238 6.59 -16.26 9.33
N ALA A 239 5.38 -15.70 9.42
CA ALA A 239 5.13 -14.50 10.24
C ALA A 239 5.51 -14.70 11.72
N VAL A 240 6.47 -13.91 12.23
CA VAL A 240 6.77 -13.80 13.68
C VAL A 240 6.22 -12.46 14.17
N TRP A 241 5.38 -12.49 15.21
CA TRP A 241 4.65 -11.32 15.71
C TRP A 241 5.28 -10.80 17.02
N ALA A 242 5.57 -9.51 17.10
CA ALA A 242 5.79 -8.86 18.40
C ALA A 242 4.41 -8.54 19.00
N THR A 243 4.10 -9.10 20.17
CA THR A 243 2.75 -8.99 20.77
C THR A 243 2.63 -7.80 21.72
N ASN A 244 3.74 -7.29 22.27
CA ASN A 244 3.77 -6.09 23.11
C ASN A 244 5.11 -5.36 23.00
N VAL A 245 5.06 -4.02 22.98
CA VAL A 245 6.20 -3.14 23.23
C VAL A 245 5.83 -2.26 24.42
N THR A 246 6.59 -2.34 25.50
CA THR A 246 6.37 -1.54 26.72
C THR A 246 7.59 -0.69 27.01
N ALA A 247 7.40 0.62 27.18
CA ALA A 247 8.43 1.51 27.71
C ALA A 247 8.46 1.41 29.24
N VAL A 248 9.64 1.20 29.82
CA VAL A 248 9.84 1.22 31.26
C VAL A 248 10.76 2.41 31.57
N ASP A 249 10.19 3.41 32.25
CA ASP A 249 10.69 4.78 32.52
C ASP A 249 10.69 5.76 31.32
N GLY A 250 9.75 6.72 31.40
CA GLY A 250 9.40 7.70 30.37
C GLY A 250 7.89 7.65 30.06
N GLY A 251 7.22 8.80 30.05
CA GLY A 251 5.78 8.87 29.77
C GLY A 251 5.47 8.63 28.29
N ILE A 252 4.56 7.69 28.01
CA ILE A 252 3.95 7.54 26.68
C ILE A 252 2.90 8.65 26.53
N ILE A 253 3.19 9.69 25.75
CA ILE A 253 2.19 10.65 25.33
C ILE A 253 1.70 10.20 23.94
N SER A 254 0.75 9.27 23.93
CA SER A 254 0.02 8.70 22.77
C SER A 254 0.74 7.63 21.91
N GLY A 255 -0.08 6.78 21.27
CA GLY A 255 0.33 5.75 20.29
C GLY A 255 -0.03 4.33 20.73
N GLY A 256 -1.30 3.93 20.56
CA GLY A 256 -1.64 2.50 20.55
C GLY A 256 -0.91 1.80 19.41
N LEU A 257 -0.65 0.50 19.60
CA LEU A 257 0.07 -0.45 18.73
C LEU A 257 -0.51 -0.65 17.30
N ARG A 258 -0.88 0.42 16.60
CA ARG A 258 -1.42 0.36 15.25
C ARG A 258 -0.83 1.50 14.43
N GLU A 259 0.27 1.20 13.77
CA GLU A 259 0.75 1.77 12.50
C GLU A 259 2.25 1.50 12.40
N LEU A 260 2.61 0.65 11.46
CA LEU A 260 3.99 0.32 11.13
C LEU A 260 4.05 0.13 9.60
N LEU A 261 4.60 1.14 8.87
CA LEU A 261 5.42 1.17 7.61
C LEU A 261 4.90 1.15 6.15
N CYS A 262 5.57 2.01 5.34
CA CYS A 262 6.58 1.58 4.33
C CYS A 262 7.46 2.73 3.80
N LEU A 263 8.79 2.52 3.76
CA LEU A 263 9.79 3.04 2.79
C LEU A 263 11.08 2.25 3.06
N ASP A 264 11.72 1.73 2.00
CA ASP A 264 13.01 1.01 1.92
C ASP A 264 13.11 -0.40 2.55
N GLY A 265 12.57 -1.43 1.90
CA GLY A 265 13.10 -2.80 2.02
C GLY A 265 13.16 -3.39 3.44
N LEU A 266 12.04 -3.96 3.88
CA LEU A 266 11.82 -4.64 5.16
C LEU A 266 12.14 -3.77 6.38
N LYS A 267 11.59 -2.54 6.38
CA LYS A 267 11.59 -1.68 7.57
C LYS A 267 10.43 -2.06 8.49
N VAL A 268 10.65 -1.99 9.80
CA VAL A 268 9.67 -2.09 10.89
C VAL A 268 9.60 -0.71 11.62
N ARG A 269 9.03 0.35 11.05
CA ARG A 269 8.84 1.71 11.60
C ARG A 269 7.83 1.72 12.72
N THR A 270 8.34 1.54 13.93
CA THR A 270 7.71 2.10 15.10
C THR A 270 7.74 3.62 14.98
N PHE A 271 6.59 4.29 14.85
CA PHE A 271 6.54 5.72 15.16
C PHE A 271 6.41 5.87 16.67
N SER A 272 7.47 6.37 17.29
CA SER A 272 7.39 6.95 18.63
C SER A 272 8.16 8.27 18.58
N SER A 273 7.44 9.37 18.40
CA SER A 273 8.02 10.69 18.60
C SER A 273 8.10 10.93 20.10
N PHE A 274 9.30 11.12 20.64
CA PHE A 274 9.48 11.56 22.01
C PHE A 274 10.05 12.97 22.04
N THR A 275 9.33 13.87 22.69
CA THR A 275 9.78 15.21 23.06
C THR A 275 10.38 15.10 24.46
N SER A 276 11.68 15.36 24.63
CA SER A 276 12.25 15.61 25.95
C SER A 276 12.87 17.00 26.00
N GLU A 277 12.42 17.82 26.94
CA GLU A 277 13.22 18.92 27.44
C GLU A 277 14.32 18.32 28.33
N ILE A 278 15.56 18.71 28.07
CA ILE A 278 16.73 18.09 28.68
C ILE A 278 16.86 18.58 30.12
N ASP A 279 16.63 17.68 31.07
CA ASP A 279 17.41 17.66 32.30
C ASP A 279 18.08 16.28 32.41
N GLN A 280 19.30 16.27 32.94
CA GLN A 280 20.24 15.16 32.80
C GLN A 280 19.67 13.81 33.31
N ALA A 281 19.92 12.74 32.54
CA ALA A 281 19.78 11.32 32.92
C ALA A 281 18.44 10.59 32.70
N ASN A 282 17.55 11.03 31.80
CA ASN A 282 16.42 10.19 31.41
C ASN A 282 16.80 9.22 30.28
N LEU A 283 17.04 7.96 30.69
CA LEU A 283 17.31 6.81 29.83
C LEU A 283 15.99 6.16 29.39
N THR A 284 15.66 6.20 28.11
CA THR A 284 14.49 5.46 27.61
C THR A 284 14.89 4.04 27.26
N THR A 285 14.31 3.08 27.98
CA THR A 285 14.44 1.65 27.68
C THR A 285 13.27 1.19 26.85
N LEU A 286 13.53 0.73 25.62
CA LEU A 286 12.55 -0.05 24.87
C LEU A 286 12.67 -1.51 25.26
N GLU A 287 11.52 -2.13 25.48
CA GLU A 287 11.42 -3.56 25.67
C GLU A 287 10.56 -4.18 24.58
N PHE A 288 11.11 -5.20 23.93
CA PHE A 288 10.47 -5.97 22.89
C PHE A 288 10.08 -7.33 23.47
N ASP A 289 8.80 -7.69 23.38
CA ASP A 289 8.31 -9.04 23.67
C ASP A 289 8.04 -9.78 22.35
N LEU A 290 8.97 -10.66 21.98
CA LEU A 290 8.93 -11.45 20.74
C LEU A 290 8.25 -12.78 21.05
N GLN A 291 7.11 -13.05 20.42
CA GLN A 291 6.43 -14.32 20.61
C GLN A 291 6.45 -15.14 19.32
N THR A 292 6.91 -16.39 19.48
CA THR A 292 7.13 -17.48 18.50
C THR A 292 8.51 -17.54 17.83
N ASP A 293 8.99 -18.77 17.60
CA ASP A 293 10.21 -19.13 16.85
C ASP A 293 11.52 -18.42 17.22
N ILE A 294 11.64 -17.91 18.45
CA ILE A 294 12.83 -17.22 18.98
C ILE A 294 14.14 -18.02 18.83
N GLN A 295 14.05 -19.35 18.75
CA GLN A 295 15.19 -20.25 18.56
C GLN A 295 15.83 -20.14 17.17
N LYS A 296 15.12 -19.58 16.19
CA LYS A 296 15.61 -19.35 14.82
C LYS A 296 16.27 -17.99 14.64
N LEU A 297 16.14 -17.08 15.61
CA LEU A 297 16.67 -15.72 15.52
C LEU A 297 18.18 -15.70 15.71
N THR A 298 18.91 -15.06 14.80
CA THR A 298 20.37 -14.94 14.90
C THR A 298 20.85 -13.51 15.02
N HIS A 299 20.18 -12.56 14.36
CA HIS A 299 20.58 -11.16 14.33
C HIS A 299 19.39 -10.19 14.45
N VAL A 300 19.69 -8.97 14.91
CA VAL A 300 18.78 -7.83 14.91
C VAL A 300 19.46 -6.63 14.24
N ASP A 301 18.74 -5.99 13.33
CA ASP A 301 19.09 -4.71 12.72
C ASP A 301 18.22 -3.62 13.35
N VAL A 302 18.83 -2.48 13.68
CA VAL A 302 18.15 -1.34 14.30
C VAL A 302 18.45 -0.08 13.50
N SER A 303 17.42 0.64 13.08
CA SER A 303 17.51 1.98 12.50
C SER A 303 16.95 3.01 13.48
N VAL A 304 17.74 4.03 13.80
CA VAL A 304 17.38 5.11 14.71
C VAL A 304 17.63 6.45 14.02
N THR A 305 16.65 7.34 14.00
CA THR A 305 16.83 8.74 13.57
C THR A 305 17.01 9.60 14.79
N ALA A 306 18.04 10.42 14.77
CA ALA A 306 18.18 11.52 15.71
C ALA A 306 17.89 12.82 14.97
N SER A 307 17.01 13.65 15.55
CA SER A 307 16.73 14.99 15.08
C SER A 307 17.16 15.97 16.19
N ILE A 308 17.96 16.96 15.86
CA ILE A 308 18.55 17.91 16.78
C ILE A 308 18.13 19.29 16.32
N ASN A 309 17.51 20.06 17.21
CA ASN A 309 17.00 21.38 16.87
C ASN A 309 18.09 22.41 16.56
N GLN A 310 19.36 22.08 16.78
CA GLN A 310 20.50 22.93 16.44
C GLN A 310 21.69 22.09 15.93
N PRO A 311 22.51 22.60 14.99
CA PRO A 311 23.66 21.90 14.41
C PRO A 311 24.86 21.91 15.39
N VAL A 312 24.66 21.39 16.58
CA VAL A 312 25.71 21.18 17.57
C VAL A 312 26.18 19.73 17.51
N GLY A 313 27.47 19.54 17.27
CA GLY A 313 28.08 18.23 17.21
C GLY A 313 27.81 17.43 18.49
N GLY A 314 27.29 16.22 18.33
CA GLY A 314 26.93 15.31 19.41
C GLY A 314 27.17 13.85 19.04
N GLN A 315 26.86 12.94 19.96
CA GLN A 315 26.87 11.51 19.71
C GLN A 315 25.54 10.86 20.06
N LEU A 316 25.09 9.96 19.20
CA LEU A 316 24.05 8.99 19.50
C LEU A 316 24.72 7.64 19.82
N ARG A 317 24.32 6.98 20.89
CA ARG A 317 24.82 5.66 21.27
C ARG A 317 23.67 4.68 21.44
N VAL A 318 23.79 3.51 20.85
CA VAL A 318 22.80 2.43 20.95
C VAL A 318 23.35 1.33 21.85
N PHE A 319 22.51 0.85 22.76
CA PHE A 319 22.84 -0.18 23.74
C PHE A 319 21.80 -1.29 23.72
N PHE A 320 22.24 -2.53 23.91
CA PHE A 320 21.39 -3.67 24.25
C PHE A 320 21.73 -4.16 25.65
N LYS A 321 20.71 -4.62 26.38
CA LYS A 321 20.94 -5.22 27.69
C LYS A 321 21.33 -6.68 27.49
N ASN A 322 22.52 -7.04 27.96
CA ASN A 322 22.95 -8.43 27.97
C ASN A 322 22.14 -9.20 29.01
N VAL A 323 21.43 -10.24 28.58
CA VAL A 323 20.54 -11.03 29.44
C VAL A 323 21.30 -11.94 30.40
N ASN A 324 22.54 -12.28 30.07
CA ASN A 324 23.42 -13.12 30.89
C ASN A 324 24.11 -12.31 32.00
N THR A 325 24.51 -11.07 31.71
CA THR A 325 25.27 -10.22 32.66
C THR A 325 24.42 -9.13 33.31
N GLY A 326 23.25 -8.83 32.75
CA GLY A 326 22.39 -7.71 33.15
C GLY A 326 22.93 -6.33 32.77
N GLN A 327 24.10 -6.25 32.12
CA GLN A 327 24.78 -5.00 31.78
C GLN A 327 24.28 -4.42 30.45
N TRP A 328 24.31 -3.09 30.33
CA TRP A 328 24.07 -2.41 29.07
C TRP A 328 25.34 -2.40 28.22
N GLU A 329 25.31 -3.10 27.10
CA GLU A 329 26.42 -3.18 26.16
C GLU A 329 26.18 -2.24 24.98
N ARG A 330 27.17 -1.40 24.70
CA ARG A 330 27.09 -0.46 23.58
C ARG A 330 27.39 -1.19 22.28
N VAL A 331 26.43 -1.20 21.36
CA VAL A 331 26.57 -1.84 20.05
C VAL A 331 26.94 -0.85 18.95
N ALA A 332 26.64 0.44 19.13
CA ALA A 332 26.98 1.46 18.15
C ALA A 332 27.20 2.85 18.77
N THR A 333 27.95 3.68 18.04
CA THR A 333 28.11 5.11 18.30
C THR A 333 28.12 5.85 16.98
N PHE A 334 27.31 6.90 16.89
CA PHE A 334 27.18 7.75 15.73
C PHE A 334 27.47 9.18 16.10
N ASN A 335 28.19 9.91 15.26
CA ASN A 335 28.37 11.34 15.42
C ASN A 335 27.24 12.05 14.65
N THR A 336 26.60 13.01 15.29
CA THR A 336 25.54 13.81 14.69
C THR A 336 26.14 15.07 14.08
N THR A 337 25.89 15.29 12.79
CA THR A 337 26.52 16.37 12.01
C THR A 337 25.51 17.34 11.41
N THR A 338 24.25 16.92 11.29
CA THR A 338 23.14 17.68 10.72
C THR A 338 21.98 17.77 11.71
N ALA A 339 21.05 18.69 11.46
CA ALA A 339 19.85 18.88 12.29
C ALA A 339 18.92 17.65 12.27
N GLU A 340 19.00 16.80 11.25
CA GLU A 340 18.31 15.51 11.22
C GLU A 340 19.21 14.49 10.54
N GLN A 341 19.39 13.33 11.17
CA GLN A 341 20.25 12.28 10.66
C GLN A 341 19.76 10.89 11.09
N THR A 342 19.64 9.99 10.11
CA THR A 342 19.28 8.59 10.33
C THR A 342 20.54 7.74 10.44
N PHE A 343 20.57 6.87 11.44
CA PHE A 343 21.66 5.94 11.70
C PHE A 343 21.15 4.51 11.74
N THR A 344 21.92 3.58 11.21
CA THR A 344 21.55 2.16 11.19
C THR A 344 22.66 1.32 11.80
N VAL A 345 22.28 0.47 12.75
CA VAL A 345 23.09 -0.61 13.32
C VAL A 345 22.63 -1.90 12.68
N LEU A 346 23.52 -2.57 11.95
CA LEU A 346 23.20 -3.82 11.27
C LEU A 346 23.88 -5.00 11.96
N HIS A 347 23.25 -6.16 11.87
CA HIS A 347 23.73 -7.47 12.27
C HIS A 347 24.17 -7.57 13.73
N VAL A 348 23.39 -7.03 14.67
CA VAL A 348 23.66 -7.23 16.10
C VAL A 348 23.30 -8.67 16.46
N PRO A 349 24.24 -9.51 16.93
CA PRO A 349 23.93 -10.90 17.28
C PRO A 349 23.00 -10.96 18.49
N VAL A 350 21.89 -11.71 18.40
CA VAL A 350 20.87 -11.71 19.46
C VAL A 350 21.19 -12.66 20.62
N ALA A 351 22.17 -13.54 20.47
CA ALA A 351 22.48 -14.62 21.42
C ALA A 351 22.73 -14.14 22.86
N ASN A 352 23.23 -12.91 23.04
CA ASN A 352 23.47 -12.32 24.36
C ASN A 352 22.38 -11.36 24.83
N TYR A 353 21.41 -11.03 23.97
CA TYR A 353 20.44 -9.94 24.21
C TYR A 353 18.98 -10.42 24.21
N LEU A 354 18.70 -11.63 23.70
CA LEU A 354 17.39 -12.24 23.69
C LEU A 354 17.26 -13.23 24.85
N SER A 355 16.27 -13.02 25.72
CA SER A 355 16.00 -13.95 26.82
C SER A 355 15.28 -15.20 26.32
N SER A 356 15.30 -16.27 27.13
CA SER A 356 14.61 -17.53 26.84
C SER A 356 13.09 -17.40 26.72
N ASN A 357 12.50 -16.33 27.24
CA ASN A 357 11.09 -16.00 27.09
C ASN A 357 10.82 -14.94 26.02
N GLY A 358 11.77 -14.66 25.13
CA GLY A 358 11.55 -13.79 23.97
C GLY A 358 11.65 -12.28 24.25
N ARG A 359 12.14 -11.87 25.43
CA ARG A 359 12.32 -10.45 25.77
C ARG A 359 13.70 -9.95 25.35
N MET A 360 13.72 -8.74 24.80
CA MET A 360 14.94 -7.99 24.48
C MET A 360 14.79 -6.55 24.96
N GLN A 361 15.87 -5.95 25.46
CA GLN A 361 15.86 -4.56 25.93
C GLN A 361 16.92 -3.73 25.21
N MET A 362 16.52 -2.55 24.72
CA MET A 362 17.38 -1.59 24.02
C MET A 362 17.30 -0.20 24.66
N GLN A 363 18.41 0.52 24.65
CA GLN A 363 18.48 1.93 25.03
C GLN A 363 19.16 2.74 23.93
N VAL A 364 18.69 3.97 23.72
CA VAL A 364 19.41 4.97 22.94
C VAL A 364 19.78 6.14 23.85
N ARG A 365 21.02 6.63 23.72
CA ARG A 365 21.54 7.75 24.51
C ARG A 365 22.10 8.83 23.61
N SER A 366 21.64 10.06 23.81
CA SER A 366 22.18 11.26 23.16
C SER A 366 23.21 11.93 24.08
N ILE A 367 24.33 12.35 23.52
CA ILE A 367 25.44 13.00 24.23
C ILE A 367 25.79 14.27 23.50
N VAL A 368 25.78 15.39 24.22
CA VAL A 368 26.07 16.73 23.70
C VAL A 368 27.37 17.22 24.30
N ASN A 369 28.24 17.82 23.49
CA ASN A 369 29.55 18.30 23.94
C ASN A 369 29.55 19.78 24.41
N LEU A 370 28.39 20.36 24.74
CA LEU A 370 28.27 21.80 25.10
C LEU A 370 27.35 22.04 26.32
N PRO A 371 27.46 23.19 27.01
CA PRO A 371 26.55 23.59 28.08
C PRO A 371 25.10 23.64 27.58
N ILE A 372 24.22 22.90 28.25
CA ILE A 372 22.93 22.42 27.74
C ILE A 372 21.80 23.41 28.05
N THR A 373 21.93 24.68 27.69
CA THR A 373 20.85 25.66 27.93
C THR A 373 19.95 25.92 26.72
N GLU A 374 20.30 25.46 25.50
CA GLU A 374 19.51 25.79 24.29
C GLU A 374 19.37 24.66 23.24
N ALA A 375 19.92 23.46 23.45
CA ALA A 375 19.85 22.36 22.48
C ALA A 375 18.86 21.28 22.92
N THR A 376 17.81 21.03 22.11
CA THR A 376 16.89 19.89 22.29
C THR A 376 17.28 18.76 21.34
N PHE A 377 17.43 17.54 21.88
CA PHE A 377 17.67 16.33 21.11
C PHE A 377 16.41 15.48 21.07
N PHE A 378 15.90 15.24 19.87
CA PHE A 378 14.87 14.24 19.61
C PHE A 378 15.52 12.96 19.10
N THR A 379 15.01 11.84 19.56
CA THR A 379 15.43 10.53 19.08
C THR A 379 14.20 9.71 18.80
N THR A 380 14.09 9.30 17.55
CA THR A 380 13.00 8.48 17.03
C THR A 380 13.58 7.16 16.60
N ILE A 381 13.11 6.06 17.17
CA ILE A 381 13.51 4.73 16.73
C ILE A 381 12.58 4.37 15.59
N ASN A 382 13.06 4.53 14.35
CA ASN A 382 12.23 4.31 13.16
C ASN A 382 12.37 2.93 12.55
N GLN A 383 13.23 2.03 13.03
CA GLN A 383 13.07 0.61 12.68
C GLN A 383 13.78 -0.37 13.62
N VAL A 384 13.15 -1.52 13.86
CA VAL A 384 13.80 -2.70 14.47
C VAL A 384 13.44 -3.95 13.66
N ARG A 385 14.40 -4.51 12.92
CA ARG A 385 14.24 -5.72 12.13
C ARG A 385 14.94 -6.88 12.83
N VAL A 386 14.25 -7.99 13.03
CA VAL A 386 14.86 -9.22 13.55
C VAL A 386 14.90 -10.25 12.43
N THR A 387 16.06 -10.87 12.20
CA THR A 387 16.25 -11.83 11.12
C THR A 387 16.44 -13.25 11.66
N PRO A 388 15.69 -14.23 11.12
CA PRO A 388 16.03 -15.63 11.28
C PRO A 388 17.40 -15.93 10.66
N GLY A 389 18.13 -16.89 11.22
CA GLY A 389 19.34 -17.46 10.63
C GLY A 389 19.07 -18.53 9.61
#